data_AF-A0A7V9HPI8-F1
#
_entry.id   AF-A0A7V9HPI8-F1
#
_cell.length_a   1.000
_cell.length_b   1.000
_cell.length_c   1.000
_cell.angle_alpha   90.00
_cell.angle_beta   90.00
_cell.angle_gamma   90.00
#
_symmetry.space_group_name_H-M   'P 1'
#
loop_
_entity.id
_entity.type
_entity.pdbx_description
1 polymer ?
#
loop_
_entity_poly.entity_id
_entity_poly.type
_entity_poly.pdbx_seq_one_letter_code
_entity_poly.pdbx_strand_id
1 'polypeptide(L)' 'LKVDPEAERRQVERLAMHKAARDQGAVDAGLAELTAVASGEGNMLPPMKEALRAGASIGEVCGALRDVFGEYQGGAFF' A
#
# COMPACT_ATOMS: atom_id res chain seq x y z
N LEU A 1 -25.78 2.27 -3.43
CA LEU A 1 -25.07 1.50 -4.48
C LEU A 1 -24.74 0.13 -3.93
N LYS A 2 -24.97 -0.95 -4.69
CA LYS A 2 -24.55 -2.31 -4.33
C LYS A 2 -23.34 -2.66 -5.19
N VAL A 3 -22.26 -3.12 -4.58
CA VAL A 3 -21.08 -3.59 -5.32
C VAL A 3 -21.44 -4.90 -6.02
N ASP A 4 -21.08 -5.00 -7.30
CA ASP A 4 -21.25 -6.21 -8.11
C ASP A 4 -20.24 -7.28 -7.64
N PRO A 5 -20.67 -8.46 -7.15
CA PRO A 5 -19.78 -9.53 -6.71
C PRO A 5 -18.81 -10.00 -7.80
N GLU A 6 -19.19 -9.90 -9.07
CA GLU A 6 -18.31 -10.27 -10.18
C GLU A 6 -17.20 -9.22 -10.37
N ALA A 7 -17.49 -7.94 -10.15
CA ALA A 7 -16.48 -6.89 -10.19
C ALA A 7 -15.43 -7.07 -9.07
N GLU A 8 -15.85 -7.51 -7.89
CA GLU A 8 -14.94 -7.87 -6.79
C GLU A 8 -14.03 -9.04 -7.18
N ARG A 9 -14.60 -10.14 -7.71
CA ARG A 9 -13.82 -11.30 -8.17
C ARG A 9 -12.74 -10.91 -9.18
N ARG A 10 -13.12 -10.15 -10.22
CA ARG A 10 -12.16 -9.66 -11.24
C ARG A 10 -11.07 -8.80 -10.63
N GLN A 11 -11.38 -7.97 -9.63
CA GLN A 11 -10.39 -7.13 -8.98
C GLN A 11 -9.40 -7.95 -8.15
N VAL A 12 -9.86 -8.98 -7.44
CA VAL A 12 -9.01 -9.91 -6.69
C VAL A 12 -8.08 -10.67 -7.62
N GLU A 13 -8.59 -11.22 -8.71
CA GLU A 13 -7.79 -11.93 -9.71
C GLU A 13 -6.73 -11.02 -10.35
N ARG A 14 -7.11 -9.80 -10.75
CA ARG A 14 -6.18 -8.82 -11.30
C ARG A 14 -5.09 -8.44 -10.30
N LEU A 15 -5.44 -8.28 -9.02
CA LEU A 15 -4.46 -7.99 -7.97
C LEU A 15 -3.49 -9.16 -7.78
N ALA A 16 -3.99 -10.40 -7.77
CA ALA A 16 -3.15 -11.59 -7.65
C ALA A 16 -2.16 -11.70 -8.82
N MET A 17 -2.63 -11.52 -10.05
CA MET A 17 -1.77 -11.51 -11.24
C MET A 17 -0.73 -10.39 -11.21
N HIS A 18 -1.14 -9.19 -10.79
CA HIS A 18 -0.23 -8.06 -10.64
C HIS A 18 0.89 -8.34 -9.62
N LYS A 19 0.54 -8.94 -8.48
CA LYS A 19 1.52 -9.33 -7.45
C LYS A 19 2.44 -10.46 -7.90
N ALA A 20 1.96 -11.39 -8.72
CA ALA A 20 2.76 -12.51 -9.23
C ALA A 20 3.77 -12.10 -10.31
N ALA A 21 3.48 -11.06 -11.08
CA ALA A 21 4.29 -10.65 -12.23
C ALA A 21 5.35 -9.56 -11.93
N ARG A 22 5.31 -8.95 -10.74
CA ARG A 22 6.20 -7.83 -10.37
C ARG A 22 7.56 -8.33 -9.85
N ASP A 23 8.53 -7.42 -9.85
CA ASP A 23 9.77 -7.62 -9.12
C ASP A 23 9.52 -7.43 -7.62
N GLN A 24 9.47 -8.54 -6.88
CA GLN A 24 9.19 -8.49 -5.44
C GLN A 24 10.31 -7.78 -4.66
N GLY A 25 11.57 -7.94 -5.07
CA GLY A 25 12.69 -7.29 -4.38
C GLY A 25 12.66 -5.77 -4.54
N ALA A 26 12.28 -5.28 -5.73
CA ALA A 26 12.09 -3.85 -5.97
C ALA A 26 10.92 -3.27 -5.14
N VAL A 27 9.84 -4.02 -4.99
CA VAL A 27 8.70 -3.61 -4.14
C VAL A 27 9.13 -3.56 -2.67
N ASP A 28 9.80 -4.59 -2.18
CA ASP A 28 10.24 -4.67 -0.78
C ASP A 28 11.20 -3.53 -0.45
N ALA A 29 12.15 -3.22 -1.34
CA ALA A 29 13.06 -2.10 -1.18
C ALA A 29 12.33 -0.74 -1.14
N GLY A 30 11.36 -0.53 -2.05
CA GLY A 30 10.56 0.69 -2.09
C GLY A 30 9.69 0.88 -0.85
N LEU A 31 9.06 -0.19 -0.35
CA LEU A 31 8.28 -0.16 0.88
C LEU A 31 9.15 0.06 2.11
N ALA A 32 10.35 -0.54 2.17
CA ALA A 32 11.29 -0.34 3.26
C ALA A 32 11.77 1.12 3.35
N GLU A 33 12.10 1.74 2.22
CA GLU A 33 12.47 3.17 2.18
C GLU A 33 11.30 4.06 2.60
N LEU A 34 10.08 3.75 2.15
CA LEU A 34 8.88 4.48 2.56
C LEU A 34 8.67 4.42 4.08
N THR A 35 8.80 3.22 4.68
CA THR A 35 8.71 3.02 6.13
C THR A 35 9.81 3.77 6.88
N ALA A 36 11.04 3.79 6.36
CA ALA A 36 12.15 4.51 6.97
C ALA A 36 11.90 6.03 6.99
N VAL A 37 11.47 6.61 5.86
CA VAL A 37 11.11 8.03 5.77
C VAL A 37 9.90 8.37 6.64
N ALA A 38 8.89 7.51 6.67
CA ALA A 38 7.71 7.68 7.51
C ALA A 38 8.04 7.66 9.01
N SER A 39 9.03 6.85 9.42
CA SER A 39 9.46 6.74 10.83
C SER A 39 10.39 7.89 11.27
N GLY A 40 10.92 8.65 10.31
CA GLY A 40 11.83 9.75 10.57
C GLY A 40 11.28 11.08 10.05
N GLU A 41 12.16 11.88 9.46
CA GLU A 41 11.82 13.14 8.83
C GLU A 41 12.14 13.06 7.33
N GLY A 42 11.22 13.50 6.49
CA GLY A 42 11.45 13.54 5.05
C GLY A 42 10.16 13.59 4.23
N ASN A 43 10.32 13.84 2.93
CA ASN A 43 9.20 13.83 2.01
C ASN A 43 8.88 12.38 1.63
N MET A 44 7.67 11.90 1.95
CA MET A 44 7.23 10.54 1.64
C MET A 44 6.84 10.35 0.16
N LEU A 45 6.62 11.42 -0.60
CA LEU A 45 6.15 11.30 -1.99
C LEU A 45 7.16 10.58 -2.91
N PRO A 46 8.47 10.88 -2.88
CA PRO A 46 9.45 10.15 -3.67
C PRO A 46 9.49 8.63 -3.42
N PRO A 47 9.68 8.12 -2.18
CA PRO A 47 9.72 6.67 -1.97
C PRO A 47 8.37 6.00 -2.24
N MET A 48 7.24 6.66 -1.96
CA MET A 48 5.92 6.15 -2.31
C MET A 48 5.75 5.99 -3.82
N LYS A 49 6.20 6.98 -4.61
CA LYS A 49 6.17 6.91 -6.07
C LYS A 49 7.01 5.74 -6.59
N GLU A 50 8.20 5.53 -6.03
CA GLU A 50 9.08 4.44 -6.46
C GLU A 50 8.53 3.07 -6.06
N ALA A 51 7.95 2.92 -4.87
CA ALA A 51 7.25 1.69 -4.47
C ALA A 51 6.08 1.37 -5.40
N LEU A 52 5.24 2.36 -5.73
CA LEU A 52 4.12 2.20 -6.66
C LEU A 52 4.59 1.86 -8.08
N ARG A 53 5.68 2.50 -8.54
CA ARG A 53 6.30 2.19 -9.84
C ARG A 53 6.86 0.77 -9.88
N ALA A 54 7.41 0.26 -8.77
CA ALA A 54 7.88 -1.11 -8.65
C ALA A 54 6.74 -2.15 -8.63
N GLY A 55 5.48 -1.72 -8.51
CA GLY A 55 4.32 -2.59 -8.48
C GLY A 55 3.79 -2.88 -7.07
N ALA A 56 4.09 -2.03 -6.08
CA ALA A 56 3.36 -2.06 -4.82
C ALA A 56 1.89 -1.70 -5.06
N SER A 57 0.98 -2.45 -4.43
CA SER A 57 -0.44 -2.10 -4.40
C SER A 57 -0.70 -1.00 -3.37
N ILE A 58 -1.81 -0.27 -3.54
CA ILE A 58 -2.25 0.73 -2.55
C ILE A 58 -2.40 0.10 -1.16
N GLY A 59 -2.89 -1.14 -1.07
CA GLY A 59 -3.03 -1.85 0.20
C GLY A 59 -1.69 -2.10 0.89
N GLU A 60 -0.62 -2.40 0.16
CA GLU A 60 0.72 -2.60 0.73
C GLU A 60 1.34 -1.29 1.20
N VAL A 61 1.19 -0.21 0.43
CA VAL A 61 1.62 1.14 0.83
C VAL A 61 0.89 1.57 2.10
N CYS A 62 -0.44 1.40 2.15
CA CYS A 62 -1.22 1.69 3.35
C CYS A 62 -0.88 0.78 4.52
N GLY A 63 -0.49 -0.48 4.28
CA GLY A 63 0.00 -1.39 5.31
C GLY A 63 1.31 -0.89 5.92
N ALA A 64 2.30 -0.60 5.08
CA ALA A 64 3.59 -0.07 5.52
C ALA A 64 3.46 1.22 6.35
N LEU A 65 2.57 2.13 5.95
CA LEU A 65 2.31 3.37 6.70
C LEU A 65 1.54 3.14 8.01
N ARG A 66 0.69 2.11 8.04
CA ARG A 66 -0.06 1.72 9.24
C ARG A 66 0.85 1.12 10.31
N ASP A 67 1.90 0.40 9.90
CA ASP A 67 2.89 -0.12 10.84
C ASP A 67 3.67 1.01 11.55
N VAL A 68 3.78 2.18 10.92
CA VAL A 68 4.47 3.35 11.49
C VAL A 68 3.51 4.25 12.28
N PHE A 69 2.36 4.60 11.68
CA PHE A 69 1.45 5.62 12.23
C PHE A 69 0.26 5.04 13.00
N GLY A 70 0.02 3.74 12.89
CA GLY A 70 -1.23 3.12 13.32
C GLY A 70 -2.41 3.49 12.43
N GLU A 71 -3.61 3.33 12.99
CA GLU A 71 -4.87 3.68 12.33
C GLU A 71 -5.61 4.75 13.11
N TYR A 72 -6.27 5.66 12.41
CA TYR A 72 -7.23 6.55 13.04
C TYR A 72 -8.45 5.75 13.54
N GLN A 73 -8.67 5.74 14.84
CA GLN A 73 -9.75 4.97 15.50
C GLN A 73 -11.05 5.75 15.69
N GLY A 74 -11.14 7.01 15.25
CA GLY A 74 -12.38 7.80 15.33
C GLY A 74 -12.93 7.90 16.75
N GLY A 75 -12.44 8.84 17.55
CA GLY A 75 -12.97 9.05 18.90
C GLY A 75 -14.48 9.27 18.88
N ALA A 76 -15.23 8.37 19.50
CA ALA A 76 -16.61 8.63 19.87
C ALA A 76 -16.58 9.61 21.05
N PHE A 77 -16.58 10.90 20.75
CA PHE A 77 -16.90 11.92 21.74
C PHE A 77 -18.39 11.78 22.03
N PHE A 78 -18.72 11.20 23.19
CA PHE A 78 -20.08 11.23 23.74
C PHE A 78 -20.45 12.64 24.18
#